data_AF-A0A1Q2CLT8-F1
#
_entry.id   AF-A0A1Q2CLT8-F1
#
_cell.length_a   1.000
_cell.length_b   1.000
_cell.length_c   1.000
_cell.angle_alpha   90.00
_cell.angle_beta   90.00
_cell.angle_gamma   90.00
#
_symmetry.space_group_name_H-M   'P 1'
#
loop_
_entity.id
_entity.type
_entity.pdbx_description
1 polymer ?
#
loop_
_entity_poly.entity_id
_entity_poly.type
_entity_poly.pdbx_seq_one_letter_code
_entity_poly.pdbx_strand_id
1 'polypeptide(L)'
;MVERYGILTQYLVQDMPDNYFTSRVVIAVAESGDMFVAGATSDGYYSSLVIGPHAPGGERLEGQLFSHTFQVNGVLCEWRRERITDLQPDGVDYFFWECYAAAPVDSPHYPAPMHSARYRAEMDRRRRVSSNAAKHERRAREEAAIERFDPLEVYERDRWLCGICGQEVDPEVLHPDAMSASLDHVVPLSRGGDHTRDNSVLAHLICNIRKSAS
;
A
#
# COMPACT_ATOMS: atom_id res chain seq x y z
N MET A 1 -7.11 19.81 4.89
CA MET A 1 -8.38 20.57 4.87
C MET A 1 -8.80 20.69 3.42
N VAL A 2 -10.08 20.55 3.14
CA VAL A 2 -10.66 20.59 1.78
C VAL A 2 -11.84 21.54 1.81
N GLU A 3 -11.98 22.37 0.79
CA GLU A 3 -13.14 23.23 0.58
C GLU A 3 -13.97 22.69 -0.59
N ARG A 4 -15.29 22.61 -0.41
CA ARG A 4 -16.25 22.28 -1.46
C ARG A 4 -17.44 23.22 -1.42
N TYR A 5 -17.61 24.01 -2.47
CA TYR A 5 -18.75 24.92 -2.64
C TYR A 5 -18.93 25.90 -1.46
N GLY A 6 -17.83 26.36 -0.88
CA GLY A 6 -17.78 27.22 0.30
C GLY A 6 -17.85 26.49 1.64
N ILE A 7 -17.96 25.15 1.64
CA ILE A 7 -18.01 24.34 2.86
C ILE A 7 -16.63 23.78 3.17
N LEU A 8 -16.13 24.04 4.38
CA LEU A 8 -14.82 23.58 4.80
C LEU A 8 -14.91 22.24 5.52
N THR A 9 -14.05 21.30 5.14
CA THR A 9 -13.85 20.04 5.85
C THR A 9 -12.41 19.95 6.36
N GLN A 10 -12.26 19.72 7.66
CA GLN A 10 -10.98 19.45 8.30
C GLN A 10 -10.78 17.94 8.46
N TYR A 11 -9.53 17.50 8.56
CA TYR A 11 -9.19 16.08 8.64
C TYR A 11 -8.25 15.84 9.79
N LEU A 12 -8.57 14.83 10.59
CA LEU A 12 -7.71 14.28 11.63
C LEU A 12 -7.39 12.84 11.25
N VAL A 13 -6.17 12.41 11.54
CA VAL A 13 -5.72 11.04 11.32
C VAL A 13 -5.35 10.45 12.66
N GLN A 14 -5.84 9.25 12.95
CA GLN A 14 -5.57 8.55 14.19
C GLN A 14 -5.08 7.13 13.89
N ASP A 15 -3.99 6.73 14.55
CA ASP A 15 -3.50 5.36 14.51
C ASP A 15 -4.46 4.44 15.27
N MET A 16 -4.70 3.26 14.72
CA MET A 16 -5.50 2.23 15.33
C MET A 16 -4.58 1.16 15.93
N PRO A 17 -4.99 0.49 17.01
CA PRO A 17 -4.23 -0.63 17.56
C PRO A 17 -4.05 -1.76 16.53
N ASP A 18 -2.95 -2.49 16.62
CA ASP A 18 -2.54 -3.51 15.63
C ASP A 18 -3.55 -4.66 15.42
N ASN A 19 -4.51 -4.84 16.34
CA ASN A 19 -5.56 -5.84 16.24
C ASN A 19 -6.81 -5.38 15.45
N TYR A 20 -6.82 -4.16 14.90
CA TYR A 20 -7.92 -3.65 14.09
C TYR A 20 -7.68 -3.87 12.59
N PHE A 21 -8.77 -3.93 11.82
CA PHE A 21 -8.74 -4.20 10.36
C PHE A 21 -8.00 -3.12 9.55
N THR A 22 -7.97 -1.89 10.04
CA THR A 22 -7.33 -0.74 9.40
C THR A 22 -6.26 -0.22 10.34
N SER A 23 -5.09 0.15 9.82
CA SER A 23 -3.99 0.69 10.64
C SER A 23 -4.24 2.12 11.08
N ARG A 24 -5.03 2.88 10.33
CA ARG A 24 -5.45 4.24 10.66
C ARG A 24 -6.93 4.45 10.41
N VAL A 25 -7.48 5.48 11.04
CA VAL A 25 -8.76 6.09 10.65
C VAL A 25 -8.54 7.55 10.31
N VAL A 26 -9.32 8.04 9.36
CA VAL A 26 -9.43 9.46 9.02
C VAL A 26 -10.80 9.93 9.49
N ILE A 27 -10.79 11.00 10.27
CA ILE A 27 -11.97 11.69 10.78
C ILE A 27 -12.08 13.00 10.00
N ALA A 28 -13.04 13.06 9.08
CA ALA A 28 -13.44 14.29 8.43
C ALA A 28 -14.38 15.05 9.37
N VAL A 29 -14.18 16.36 9.55
CA VAL A 29 -14.96 17.21 10.46
C VAL A 29 -15.46 18.42 9.68
N ALA A 30 -16.77 18.59 9.62
CA ALA A 30 -17.43 19.75 9.01
C ALA A 30 -17.42 20.92 10.00
N GLU A 31 -17.67 22.13 9.51
CA GLU A 31 -17.77 23.33 10.36
C GLU A 31 -18.91 23.26 11.39
N SER A 32 -19.96 22.46 11.14
CA SER A 32 -21.02 22.19 12.13
C SER A 32 -20.54 21.35 13.31
N GLY A 33 -19.36 20.73 13.20
CA GLY A 33 -18.86 19.70 14.11
C GLY A 33 -19.28 18.28 13.73
N ASP A 34 -20.17 18.10 12.75
CA ASP A 34 -20.47 16.77 12.21
C ASP A 34 -19.20 16.11 11.71
N MET A 35 -19.14 14.79 11.86
CA MET A 35 -17.96 14.01 11.49
C MET A 35 -18.30 12.87 10.56
N PHE A 36 -17.32 12.47 9.75
CA PHE A 36 -17.36 11.24 8.99
C PHE A 36 -16.06 10.46 9.18
N VAL A 37 -16.19 9.21 9.61
CA VAL A 37 -15.05 8.36 9.92
C VAL A 37 -14.94 7.25 8.88
N ALA A 38 -13.75 7.07 8.35
CA ALA A 38 -13.42 5.92 7.51
C ALA A 38 -12.01 5.41 7.79
N GLY A 39 -11.78 4.14 7.48
CA GLY A 39 -10.46 3.54 7.60
C GLY A 39 -9.49 4.12 6.59
N ALA A 40 -8.22 4.12 6.94
CA ALA A 40 -7.11 4.46 6.06
C ALA A 40 -5.93 3.51 6.26
N THR A 41 -5.15 3.35 5.19
CA THR A 41 -3.88 2.63 5.20
C THR A 41 -2.82 3.39 6.00
N SER A 42 -1.68 2.75 6.25
CA SER A 42 -0.52 3.37 6.90
C SER A 42 -0.02 4.61 6.16
N ASP A 43 -0.28 4.69 4.85
CA ASP A 43 0.14 5.80 3.99
C ASP A 43 -0.91 6.92 3.93
N GLY A 44 -2.01 6.80 4.68
CA GLY A 44 -3.05 7.82 4.78
C GLY A 44 -4.12 7.78 3.68
N TYR A 45 -4.08 6.79 2.79
CA TYR A 45 -5.13 6.58 1.78
C TYR A 45 -6.36 5.91 2.40
N TYR A 46 -7.56 6.39 2.09
CA TYR A 46 -8.79 5.74 2.52
C TYR A 46 -8.83 4.28 2.06
N SER A 47 -9.12 3.37 2.99
CA SER A 47 -9.38 1.96 2.70
C SER A 47 -10.85 1.77 2.29
N SER A 48 -11.24 0.55 1.94
CA SER A 48 -12.64 0.21 1.69
C SER A 48 -13.52 0.19 2.95
N LEU A 49 -12.91 0.34 4.14
CA LEU A 49 -13.64 0.35 5.41
C LEU A 49 -14.31 1.71 5.63
N VAL A 50 -15.64 1.72 5.66
CA VAL A 50 -16.43 2.91 5.97
C VAL A 50 -17.12 2.73 7.33
N ILE A 51 -16.80 3.59 8.28
CA ILE A 51 -17.41 3.57 9.62
C ILE A 51 -18.69 4.43 9.59
N GLY A 52 -18.65 5.59 8.92
CA GLY A 52 -19.80 6.42 8.62
C GLY A 52 -19.90 7.70 9.47
N PRO A 53 -21.07 8.37 9.43
CA PRO A 53 -21.27 9.66 10.06
C PRO A 53 -21.40 9.57 11.58
N HIS A 54 -20.91 10.60 12.26
CA HIS A 54 -21.07 10.84 13.68
C HIS A 54 -21.56 12.28 13.86
N ALA A 55 -22.50 12.47 14.78
CA ALA A 55 -22.98 13.81 15.13
C ALA A 55 -21.89 14.58 15.91
N PRO A 56 -22.05 15.90 16.13
CA PRO A 56 -21.02 16.73 16.76
C PRO A 56 -20.58 16.29 18.17
N GLY A 57 -21.43 15.53 18.88
CA GLY A 57 -21.10 14.95 20.19
C GLY A 57 -20.22 13.69 20.11
N GLY A 58 -19.92 13.19 18.90
CA GLY A 58 -19.15 11.98 18.65
C GLY A 58 -19.98 10.70 18.60
N GLU A 59 -21.31 10.78 18.74
CA GLU A 59 -22.19 9.63 18.62
C GLU A 59 -22.34 9.15 17.17
N ARG A 60 -22.19 7.84 16.96
CA ARG A 60 -22.30 7.23 15.63
C ARG A 60 -23.77 7.19 15.17
N LEU A 61 -24.02 7.64 13.94
CA LEU A 61 -25.35 7.66 13.33
C LEU A 61 -25.56 6.39 12.50
N GLU A 62 -25.97 5.32 13.16
CA GLU A 62 -26.17 4.02 12.51
C GLU A 62 -27.24 4.05 11.42
N GLY A 63 -26.98 3.35 10.31
CA GLY A 63 -27.90 3.26 9.18
C GLY A 63 -27.99 4.52 8.30
N GLN A 64 -27.26 5.59 8.63
CA GLN A 64 -27.35 6.88 7.91
C GLN A 64 -26.11 7.24 7.09
N LEU A 65 -25.35 6.25 6.63
CA LEU A 65 -24.07 6.41 5.92
C LEU A 65 -23.97 7.63 4.99
N PHE A 66 -24.68 7.62 3.86
CA PHE A 66 -24.69 8.71 2.88
C PHE A 66 -26.05 9.41 2.78
N SER A 67 -26.99 9.04 3.65
CA SER A 67 -28.31 9.67 3.74
C SER A 67 -28.40 10.71 4.86
N HIS A 68 -27.39 10.78 5.73
CA HIS A 68 -27.31 11.77 6.78
C HIS A 68 -27.05 13.16 6.19
N THR A 69 -27.95 14.10 6.50
CA THR A 69 -27.81 15.51 6.15
C THR A 69 -27.74 16.36 7.41
N PHE A 70 -27.00 17.47 7.33
CA PHE A 70 -26.73 18.36 8.45
C PHE A 70 -26.60 19.80 7.97
N GLN A 71 -26.71 20.77 8.89
CA GLN A 71 -26.71 22.20 8.57
C GLN A 71 -25.32 22.80 8.82
N VAL A 72 -24.74 23.43 7.80
CA VAL A 72 -23.51 24.22 7.92
C VAL A 72 -23.80 25.64 7.49
N ASN A 73 -23.74 26.61 8.42
CA ASN A 73 -23.96 28.03 8.13
C ASN A 73 -25.26 28.33 7.36
N GLY A 74 -26.33 27.56 7.62
CA GLY A 74 -27.63 27.68 6.94
C GLY A 74 -27.76 26.96 5.59
N VAL A 75 -26.73 26.20 5.20
CA VAL A 75 -26.72 25.35 4.00
C VAL A 75 -26.89 23.89 4.41
N LEU A 76 -27.87 23.21 3.80
CA LEU A 76 -28.06 21.77 3.99
C LEU A 76 -26.96 21.02 3.25
N CYS A 77 -26.17 20.26 4.00
CA CYS A 77 -25.01 19.52 3.53
C CYS A 77 -25.16 18.03 3.77
N GLU A 78 -24.38 17.24 3.05
CA GLU A 78 -24.21 15.80 3.26
C GLU A 78 -22.75 15.40 3.12
N TRP A 79 -22.42 14.20 3.61
CA TRP A 79 -21.09 13.62 3.42
C TRP A 79 -20.99 12.95 2.05
N ARG A 80 -20.06 13.43 1.23
CA ARG A 80 -19.78 12.86 -0.09
C ARG A 80 -18.36 12.34 -0.18
N ARG A 81 -18.15 11.27 -0.95
CA ARG A 81 -16.82 10.85 -1.38
C ARG A 81 -16.40 11.76 -2.54
N GLU A 82 -15.70 12.82 -2.19
CA GLU A 82 -15.23 13.83 -3.12
C GLU A 82 -13.87 13.46 -3.70
N ARG A 83 -13.63 13.95 -4.91
CA ARG A 83 -12.36 13.83 -5.61
C ARG A 83 -11.66 15.18 -5.65
N ILE A 84 -10.40 15.19 -5.22
CA ILE A 84 -9.58 16.38 -5.07
C ILE A 84 -8.39 16.29 -6.03
N THR A 85 -8.10 17.41 -6.70
CA THR A 85 -6.96 17.59 -7.58
C THR A 85 -6.23 18.85 -7.12
N ASP A 86 -4.92 18.74 -6.86
CA ASP A 86 -4.10 19.86 -6.38
C ASP A 86 -3.42 20.63 -7.52
N LEU A 87 -3.54 20.13 -8.76
CA LEU A 87 -2.95 20.67 -9.97
C LEU A 87 -4.07 21.01 -10.93
N GLN A 88 -4.15 22.23 -11.50
CA GLN A 88 -4.32 22.43 -12.95
C GLN A 88 -4.01 23.87 -13.37
N PRO A 89 -3.16 24.05 -14.40
CA PRO A 89 -3.38 25.10 -15.39
C PRO A 89 -3.66 24.55 -16.81
N ASP A 90 -3.46 23.26 -17.08
CA ASP A 90 -3.45 22.68 -18.42
C ASP A 90 -4.58 21.67 -18.73
N GLY A 91 -5.59 21.56 -17.87
CA GLY A 91 -6.84 20.86 -18.22
C GLY A 91 -6.81 19.33 -18.08
N VAL A 92 -5.73 18.73 -17.55
CA VAL A 92 -5.61 17.27 -17.46
C VAL A 92 -5.29 16.80 -16.04
N ASP A 93 -6.30 16.23 -15.38
CA ASP A 93 -6.19 15.58 -14.07
C ASP A 93 -5.43 14.26 -14.17
N TYR A 94 -4.10 14.32 -14.07
CA TYR A 94 -3.26 13.13 -13.99
C TYR A 94 -3.20 12.52 -12.58
N PHE A 95 -3.41 13.34 -11.54
CA PHE A 95 -3.29 12.95 -10.14
C PHE A 95 -4.46 13.50 -9.36
N PHE A 96 -5.36 12.61 -8.93
CA PHE A 96 -6.41 12.94 -7.99
C PHE A 96 -6.27 12.05 -6.76
N TRP A 97 -6.78 12.54 -5.63
CA TRP A 97 -7.02 11.75 -4.44
C TRP A 97 -8.48 11.87 -4.03
N GLU A 98 -8.95 10.97 -3.18
CA GLU A 98 -10.35 10.92 -2.75
C GLU A 98 -10.44 11.13 -1.25
N CYS A 99 -11.49 11.81 -0.82
CA CYS A 99 -11.78 12.00 0.59
C CYS A 99 -13.28 12.13 0.85
N TYR A 100 -13.68 11.93 2.11
CA TYR A 100 -15.02 12.32 2.52
C TYR A 100 -15.04 13.80 2.86
N ALA A 101 -15.91 14.58 2.24
CA ALA A 101 -16.06 16.00 2.50
C ALA A 101 -17.54 16.37 2.61
N ALA A 102 -17.83 17.39 3.43
CA ALA A 102 -19.13 18.00 3.49
C ALA A 102 -19.36 18.83 2.23
N ALA A 103 -20.49 18.61 1.56
CA ALA A 103 -20.89 19.38 0.39
C ALA A 103 -22.39 19.70 0.44
N PRO A 104 -22.84 20.83 -0.12
CA PRO A 104 -24.27 21.13 -0.20
C PRO A 104 -25.02 20.05 -0.95
N VAL A 105 -26.20 19.66 -0.48
CA VAL A 105 -27.02 18.60 -1.09
C VAL A 105 -27.36 18.92 -2.55
N ASP A 106 -27.58 20.19 -2.88
CA ASP A 106 -27.92 20.62 -4.24
C ASP A 106 -26.70 20.94 -5.11
N SER A 107 -25.47 20.79 -4.59
CA SER A 107 -24.26 21.06 -5.36
C SER A 107 -24.01 19.97 -6.41
N PRO A 108 -23.46 20.32 -7.59
CA PRO A 108 -23.15 19.32 -8.61
C PRO A 108 -22.15 18.30 -8.08
N HIS A 109 -22.27 17.06 -8.52
CA HIS A 109 -21.28 16.05 -8.20
C HIS A 109 -20.02 16.29 -9.04
N TYR A 110 -18.85 16.08 -8.45
CA TYR A 110 -17.62 16.10 -9.23
C TYR A 110 -17.71 15.05 -10.34
N PRO A 111 -17.48 15.41 -11.61
CA PRO A 111 -17.67 14.49 -12.70
C PRO A 111 -16.73 13.29 -12.58
N ALA A 112 -17.19 12.13 -13.04
CA ALA A 112 -16.30 11.01 -13.29
C ALA A 112 -15.16 11.50 -14.21
N PRO A 113 -13.91 11.05 -14.01
CA PRO A 113 -12.79 11.63 -14.70
C PRO A 113 -13.00 11.36 -16.20
N MET A 114 -12.93 12.40 -17.03
CA MET A 114 -12.67 12.19 -18.44
C MET A 114 -11.25 11.65 -18.52
N HIS A 115 -11.11 10.32 -18.50
CA HIS A 115 -9.82 9.69 -18.70
C HIS A 115 -9.29 10.14 -20.06
N SER A 116 -8.37 11.11 -20.05
CA SER A 116 -7.72 11.57 -21.27
C SER A 116 -7.16 10.35 -22.01
N ALA A 117 -7.12 10.41 -23.33
CA ALA A 117 -6.53 9.32 -24.12
C ALA A 117 -5.11 8.98 -23.61
N ARG A 118 -4.38 10.00 -23.16
CA ARG A 118 -3.07 9.88 -22.51
C ARG A 118 -3.11 9.13 -21.16
N TYR A 119 -4.07 9.44 -20.27
CA TYR A 119 -4.24 8.70 -19.00
C TYR A 119 -4.56 7.22 -19.25
N ARG A 120 -5.48 6.93 -20.17
CA ARG A 120 -5.84 5.54 -20.52
C ARG A 120 -4.63 4.78 -21.04
N ALA A 121 -3.85 5.38 -21.93
CA ALA A 121 -2.65 4.77 -22.48
C ALA A 121 -1.57 4.50 -21.41
N GLU A 122 -1.34 5.43 -20.49
CA GLU A 122 -0.38 5.25 -19.40
C GLU A 122 -0.82 4.18 -18.40
N MET A 123 -2.10 4.15 -18.01
CA MET A 123 -2.63 3.10 -17.12
C MET A 123 -2.62 1.72 -17.78
N ASP A 124 -2.95 1.62 -19.08
CA ASP A 124 -2.82 0.38 -19.85
C ASP A 124 -1.36 -0.08 -19.92
N ARG A 125 -0.41 0.84 -20.14
CA ARG A 125 1.02 0.53 -20.12
C ARG A 125 1.45 -0.04 -18.77
N ARG A 126 1.06 0.60 -17.66
CA ARG A 126 1.35 0.11 -16.29
C ARG A 126 0.73 -1.25 -16.00
N ARG A 127 -0.54 -1.46 -16.37
CA ARG A 127 -1.22 -2.75 -16.25
C ARG A 127 -0.54 -3.85 -17.04
N ARG A 128 -0.09 -3.56 -18.28
CA ARG A 128 0.66 -4.52 -19.12
C ARG A 128 2.02 -4.86 -18.51
N VAL A 129 2.76 -3.88 -18.01
CA VAL A 129 4.06 -4.12 -17.36
C VAL A 129 3.88 -4.94 -16.09
N SER A 130 2.92 -4.58 -15.24
CA SER A 130 2.59 -5.33 -14.01
C SER A 130 2.12 -6.77 -14.32
N SER A 131 1.25 -6.94 -15.33
CA SER A 131 0.78 -8.26 -15.76
C SER A 131 1.89 -9.11 -16.36
N ASN A 132 2.78 -8.52 -17.16
CA ASN A 132 3.91 -9.24 -17.74
C ASN A 132 4.92 -9.61 -16.66
N ALA A 133 5.28 -8.70 -15.76
CA ALA A 133 6.15 -8.99 -14.63
C ALA A 133 5.58 -10.12 -13.75
N ALA A 134 4.30 -10.04 -13.39
CA ALA A 134 3.62 -11.09 -12.61
C ALA A 134 3.51 -12.42 -13.37
N LYS A 135 3.31 -12.41 -14.70
CA LYS A 135 3.33 -13.62 -15.53
C LYS A 135 4.72 -14.24 -15.64
N HIS A 136 5.76 -13.41 -15.81
CA HIS A 136 7.15 -13.86 -15.82
C HIS A 136 7.54 -14.45 -14.47
N GLU A 137 7.16 -13.80 -13.37
CA GLU A 137 7.38 -14.31 -12.01
C GLU A 137 6.61 -15.62 -11.74
N ARG A 138 5.36 -15.72 -12.18
CA ARG A 138 4.57 -16.95 -12.06
C ARG A 138 5.16 -18.10 -12.88
N ARG A 139 5.59 -17.85 -14.12
CA ARG A 139 6.24 -18.87 -14.96
C ARG A 139 7.57 -19.31 -14.37
N ALA A 140 8.38 -18.37 -13.89
CA ALA A 140 9.63 -18.65 -13.17
C ALA A 140 9.40 -19.57 -11.95
N ARG A 141 8.33 -19.36 -11.18
CA ARG A 141 7.99 -20.23 -10.04
C ARG A 141 7.40 -21.59 -10.43
N GLU A 142 6.68 -21.69 -11.56
CA GLU A 142 6.10 -22.95 -12.04
C GLU A 142 7.13 -23.86 -12.73
N GLU A 143 8.15 -23.28 -13.36
CA GLU A 143 9.23 -24.01 -14.05
C GLU A 143 10.45 -24.28 -13.16
N ALA A 144 10.57 -23.62 -12.01
CA ALA A 144 11.70 -23.81 -11.11
C ALA A 144 11.75 -25.24 -10.56
N ALA A 145 12.90 -25.89 -10.71
CA ALA A 145 13.16 -27.16 -10.07
C ALA A 145 13.28 -26.94 -8.55
N ILE A 146 12.58 -27.77 -7.77
CA ILE A 146 12.66 -27.78 -6.31
C ILE A 146 13.26 -29.10 -5.87
N GLU A 147 14.46 -29.02 -5.33
CA GLU A 147 15.16 -30.10 -4.66
C GLU A 147 14.99 -29.96 -3.14
N ARG A 148 14.80 -31.06 -2.42
CA ARG A 148 14.82 -31.06 -0.95
C ARG A 148 16.21 -31.44 -0.47
N PHE A 149 16.83 -30.55 0.31
CA PHE A 149 18.14 -30.75 0.90
C PHE A 149 18.26 -30.00 2.23
N ASP A 150 19.19 -30.44 3.08
CA ASP A 150 19.55 -29.69 4.28
C ASP A 150 20.53 -28.56 3.89
N PRO A 151 20.26 -27.28 4.24
CA PRO A 151 21.20 -26.18 4.00
C PRO A 151 22.61 -26.44 4.53
N LEU A 152 22.77 -27.24 5.58
CA LEU A 152 24.06 -27.62 6.12
C LEU A 152 24.94 -28.31 5.07
N GLU A 153 24.36 -29.11 4.16
CA GLU A 153 25.08 -29.76 3.06
C GLU A 153 25.74 -28.72 2.14
N VAL A 154 25.07 -27.59 1.89
CA VAL A 154 25.59 -26.48 1.09
C VAL A 154 26.67 -25.73 1.87
N TYR A 155 26.48 -25.52 3.17
CA TYR A 155 27.44 -24.80 4.01
C TYR A 155 28.76 -25.57 4.15
N GLU A 156 28.70 -26.89 4.32
CA GLU A 156 29.85 -27.78 4.35
C GLU A 156 30.56 -27.83 2.98
N ARG A 157 29.80 -27.95 1.89
CA ARG A 157 30.33 -27.91 0.51
C ARG A 157 31.10 -26.61 0.26
N ASP A 158 30.55 -25.48 0.71
CA ASP A 158 31.13 -24.16 0.54
C ASP A 158 32.28 -23.86 1.53
N ARG A 159 32.64 -24.86 2.36
CA ARG A 159 33.71 -24.78 3.37
C ARG A 159 33.54 -23.58 4.31
N TRP A 160 32.30 -23.25 4.64
CA TRP A 160 31.96 -22.11 5.48
C TRP A 160 32.45 -20.75 4.94
N LEU A 161 32.61 -20.62 3.62
CA LEU A 161 32.95 -19.36 2.96
C LEU A 161 31.70 -18.73 2.33
N CYS A 162 31.48 -17.45 2.58
CA CYS A 162 30.38 -16.72 1.95
C CYS A 162 30.60 -16.59 0.44
N GLY A 163 29.67 -17.09 -0.36
CA GLY A 163 29.69 -17.01 -1.83
C GLY A 163 29.52 -15.60 -2.41
N ILE A 164 29.21 -14.59 -1.59
CA ILE A 164 29.06 -13.19 -2.01
C ILE A 164 30.35 -12.39 -1.75
N CYS A 165 30.88 -12.43 -0.52
CA CYS A 165 32.04 -11.62 -0.11
C CYS A 165 33.35 -12.41 0.00
N GLY A 166 33.29 -13.75 -0.05
CA GLY A 166 34.43 -14.65 0.07
C GLY A 166 35.02 -14.80 1.48
N GLN A 167 34.43 -14.17 2.50
CA GLN A 167 34.89 -14.26 3.89
C GLN A 167 34.27 -15.45 4.63
N GLU A 168 34.92 -15.90 5.70
CA GLU A 168 34.44 -16.98 6.57
C GLU A 168 33.11 -16.62 7.25
N VAL A 169 32.22 -17.60 7.35
CA VAL A 169 30.98 -17.54 8.13
C VAL A 169 31.18 -18.43 9.35
N ASP A 170 30.98 -17.87 10.54
CA ASP A 170 31.12 -18.63 11.78
C ASP A 170 29.84 -19.46 12.04
N PRO A 171 29.93 -20.80 12.14
CA PRO A 171 28.80 -21.67 12.44
C PRO A 171 28.16 -21.40 13.79
N GLU A 172 28.90 -20.85 14.75
CA GLU A 172 28.40 -20.55 16.10
C GLU A 172 27.57 -19.25 16.13
N VAL A 173 27.63 -18.42 15.07
CA VAL A 173 26.83 -17.20 14.95
C VAL A 173 25.44 -17.54 14.45
N LEU A 174 24.48 -17.50 15.37
CA LEU A 174 23.09 -17.86 15.12
C LEU A 174 22.28 -16.71 14.51
N HIS A 175 21.30 -17.07 13.69
CA HIS A 175 20.27 -16.12 13.22
C HIS A 175 19.54 -15.47 14.42
N PRO A 176 19.19 -14.17 14.37
CA PRO A 176 19.21 -13.25 13.23
C PRO A 176 20.44 -12.34 13.15
N ASP A 177 21.60 -12.73 13.69
CA ASP A 177 22.79 -11.91 13.61
C ASP A 177 23.16 -11.61 12.14
N ALA A 178 23.63 -10.39 11.87
CA ALA A 178 24.02 -9.96 10.53
C ALA A 178 25.10 -10.86 9.90
N MET A 179 25.96 -11.45 10.71
CA MET A 179 27.05 -12.34 10.32
C MET A 179 26.66 -13.83 10.36
N SER A 180 25.41 -14.17 10.69
CA SER A 180 24.96 -15.57 10.72
C SER A 180 24.91 -16.17 9.32
N ALA A 181 25.01 -17.50 9.24
CA ALA A 181 24.80 -18.25 8.01
C ALA A 181 23.39 -18.05 7.45
N SER A 182 23.30 -17.92 6.13
CA SER A 182 22.07 -17.81 5.36
C SER A 182 22.25 -18.51 4.01
N LEU A 183 21.22 -19.22 3.55
CA LEU A 183 21.20 -19.84 2.23
C LEU A 183 20.79 -18.79 1.19
N ASP A 184 21.66 -18.50 0.23
CA ASP A 184 21.42 -17.59 -0.89
C ASP A 184 21.29 -18.37 -2.21
N HIS A 185 20.53 -17.84 -3.16
CA HIS A 185 20.38 -18.41 -4.50
C HIS A 185 21.22 -17.64 -5.51
N VAL A 186 22.20 -18.29 -6.16
CA VAL A 186 23.13 -17.65 -7.12
C VAL A 186 22.36 -16.88 -8.18
N VAL A 187 21.42 -17.55 -8.85
CA VAL A 187 20.33 -16.92 -9.61
C VAL A 187 19.13 -16.77 -8.68
N PRO A 188 18.65 -15.55 -8.38
CA PRO A 188 17.49 -15.36 -7.52
C PRO A 188 16.25 -16.10 -8.03
N LEU A 189 15.45 -16.67 -7.13
CA LEU A 189 14.18 -17.32 -7.49
C LEU A 189 13.23 -16.37 -8.25
N SER A 190 13.21 -15.09 -7.88
CA SER A 190 12.42 -14.03 -8.56
C SER A 190 12.88 -13.76 -10.00
N ARG A 191 14.10 -14.16 -10.36
CA ARG A 191 14.68 -14.05 -11.71
C ARG A 191 14.74 -15.41 -12.43
N GLY A 192 14.02 -16.41 -11.94
CA GLY A 192 13.93 -17.74 -12.57
C GLY A 192 15.04 -18.72 -12.18
N GLY A 193 15.70 -18.51 -11.04
CA GLY A 193 16.59 -19.51 -10.47
C GLY A 193 15.84 -20.69 -9.84
N ASP A 194 16.48 -21.85 -9.82
CA ASP A 194 15.95 -23.07 -9.21
C ASP A 194 16.22 -23.11 -7.70
N HIS A 195 15.38 -23.83 -6.94
CA HIS A 195 15.67 -24.17 -5.55
C HIS A 195 16.39 -25.52 -5.49
N THR A 196 17.63 -25.54 -5.94
CA THR A 196 18.50 -26.72 -5.99
C THR A 196 19.80 -26.48 -5.22
N ARG A 197 20.49 -27.56 -4.83
CA ARG A 197 21.83 -27.47 -4.22
C ARG A 197 22.78 -26.67 -5.12
N ASP A 198 22.72 -26.90 -6.44
CA ASP A 198 23.61 -26.25 -7.41
C ASP A 198 23.37 -24.74 -7.56
N ASN A 199 22.12 -24.28 -7.39
CA ASN A 199 21.80 -22.85 -7.42
C ASN A 199 21.83 -22.22 -6.01
N SER A 200 22.19 -22.96 -4.96
CA SER A 200 22.25 -22.45 -3.60
C SER A 200 23.69 -22.33 -3.10
N VAL A 201 24.01 -21.27 -2.36
CA VAL A 201 25.33 -21.01 -1.76
C VAL A 201 25.18 -20.48 -0.34
N LEU A 202 26.20 -20.69 0.49
CA LEU A 202 26.31 -20.06 1.80
C LEU A 202 26.58 -18.56 1.65
N ALA A 203 25.89 -17.72 2.41
CA ALA A 203 26.22 -16.32 2.58
C ALA A 203 26.02 -15.83 4.02
N HIS A 204 26.70 -14.74 4.41
CA HIS A 204 26.27 -13.99 5.59
C HIS A 204 24.87 -13.42 5.36
N LEU A 205 24.06 -13.38 6.41
CA LEU A 205 22.71 -12.80 6.36
C LEU A 205 22.73 -11.36 5.79
N ILE A 206 23.66 -10.52 6.22
CA ILE A 206 23.78 -9.13 5.73
C ILE A 206 24.16 -9.04 4.25
N CYS A 207 25.01 -9.95 3.76
CA CYS A 207 25.41 -9.98 2.36
C CYS A 207 24.23 -10.40 1.47
N ASN A 208 23.49 -11.42 1.90
CA ASN A 208 22.29 -11.89 1.21
C ASN A 208 21.20 -10.80 1.15
N ILE A 209 20.95 -10.10 2.26
CA ILE A 209 20.00 -8.98 2.32
C ILE A 209 20.40 -7.85 1.35
N ARG A 210 21.68 -7.44 1.34
CA ARG A 210 22.19 -6.38 0.45
C ARG A 210 22.07 -6.74 -1.03
N LYS A 211 22.37 -8.00 -1.38
CA LYS A 211 22.20 -8.53 -2.73
C LYS A 211 20.72 -8.49 -3.14
N SER A 212 19.81 -8.85 -2.25
CA SER A 212 18.37 -8.85 -2.51
C SER A 212 17.77 -7.44 -2.68
N ALA A 213 18.43 -6.41 -2.13
CA ALA A 213 18.02 -5.02 -2.27
C ALA A 213 18.53 -4.32 -3.56
N SER A 214 19.26 -5.04 -4.43
CA SER A 214 19.88 -4.53 -5.67
C SER A 214 19.26 -5.11 -6.95
#